data_AF-A0A959PZ62-F1
#
_entry.id   AF-A0A959PZ62-F1
#
_cell.length_a   1.000
_cell.length_b   1.000
_cell.length_c   1.000
_cell.angle_alpha   90.00
_cell.angle_beta   90.00
_cell.angle_gamma   90.00
#
_symmetry.space_group_name_H-M   'P 1'
#
loop_
_entity.id
_entity.type
_entity.pdbx_description
1 polymer ?
#
loop_
_entity_poly.entity_id
_entity_poly.type
_entity_poly.pdbx_seq_one_letter_code
_entity_poly.pdbx_strand_id
1 'polypeptide(L)'
;MELQLTGSEKNILRKKRIGRKELAKKTTDEIRVLLEVSLERARNIHAICEFQKIPSVGIRFATDLVELGIYSLDDLKGRDASDLLNAFELKQGFWIDPCVEDQFRLVVYTAETGDKTKKWWDFTAERKRFRMKHGYPSSRPKKAWHELDS
;
A
#
# COMPACT_ATOMS: atom_id res chain seq x y z
N MET A 1 -2.17 3.75 13.70
CA MET A 1 -1.21 3.17 12.75
C MET A 1 -0.78 1.81 13.25
N GLU A 2 -0.92 0.82 12.39
CA GLU A 2 -0.58 -0.57 12.67
C GLU A 2 0.70 -0.93 11.92
N LEU A 3 1.46 -1.89 12.44
CA LEU A 3 2.67 -2.38 11.79
C LEU A 3 2.77 -3.89 12.01
N GLN A 4 3.05 -4.63 10.93
CA GLN A 4 3.32 -6.06 10.96
C GLN A 4 4.75 -6.30 11.45
N LEU A 5 4.98 -6.05 12.74
CA LEU A 5 6.28 -6.28 13.38
C LEU A 5 6.37 -7.71 13.94
N THR A 6 7.55 -8.33 13.80
CA THR A 6 7.88 -9.63 14.40
C THR A 6 7.94 -9.53 15.93
N GLY A 7 7.93 -10.67 16.63
CA GLY A 7 8.07 -10.71 18.08
C GLY A 7 9.37 -10.04 18.56
N SER A 8 10.48 -10.28 17.85
CA SER A 8 11.79 -9.70 18.14
C SER A 8 11.80 -8.18 17.95
N GLU A 9 11.24 -7.68 16.83
CA GLU A 9 11.12 -6.24 16.56
C GLU A 9 10.29 -5.54 17.64
N LYS A 10 9.16 -6.13 18.04
CA LYS A 10 8.30 -5.61 19.13
C LYS A 10 9.06 -5.57 20.46
N ASN A 11 9.85 -6.60 20.76
CA ASN A 11 10.65 -6.66 21.97
C ASN A 11 11.73 -5.56 22.03
N ILE A 12 12.39 -5.28 20.90
CA ILE A 12 13.40 -4.22 20.80
C ILE A 12 12.75 -2.84 21.06
N LEU A 13 11.62 -2.55 20.41
CA LEU A 13 10.89 -1.30 20.64
C LEU A 13 10.48 -1.12 22.10
N ARG A 14 9.97 -2.19 22.75
CA ARG A 14 9.60 -2.17 24.17
C ARG A 14 10.82 -1.87 25.07
N LYS A 15 11.96 -2.53 24.84
CA LYS A 15 13.19 -2.32 25.61
C LYS A 15 13.70 -0.89 25.47
N LYS A 16 13.65 -0.34 24.26
CA LYS A 16 14.08 1.04 23.95
C LYS A 16 13.00 2.10 24.26
N ARG A 17 11.83 1.69 24.75
CA ARG A 17 10.66 2.53 25.06
C ARG A 17 10.17 3.39 23.88
N ILE A 18 10.33 2.89 22.65
CA ILE A 18 9.93 3.58 21.42
C ILE A 18 8.53 3.13 21.01
N GLY A 19 7.64 4.09 20.83
CA GLY A 19 6.28 3.85 20.34
C GLY A 19 6.21 3.77 18.81
N ARG A 20 5.14 3.17 18.27
CA ARG A 20 4.91 3.08 16.81
C ARG A 20 4.89 4.44 16.11
N LYS A 21 4.31 5.47 16.76
CA LYS A 21 4.26 6.85 16.24
C LYS A 21 5.66 7.47 16.12
N GLU A 22 6.56 7.11 17.02
CA GLU A 22 7.94 7.57 16.98
C GLU A 22 8.74 6.82 15.92
N LEU A 23 8.54 5.50 15.81
CA LEU A 23 9.11 4.69 14.72
C LEU A 23 8.71 5.24 13.34
N ALA A 24 7.46 5.67 13.16
CA ALA A 24 6.94 6.23 11.91
C ALA A 24 7.62 7.53 11.44
N LYS A 25 8.37 8.18 12.33
CA LYS A 25 9.12 9.42 12.05
C LYS A 25 10.58 9.15 11.68
N LYS A 26 11.04 7.92 11.82
CA LYS A 26 12.43 7.52 11.56
C LYS A 26 12.61 7.22 10.07
N THR A 27 13.79 7.53 9.57
CA THR A 27 14.28 7.17 8.24
C THR A 27 14.52 5.66 8.15
N THR A 28 14.68 5.15 6.92
CA THR A 28 15.01 3.73 6.69
C THR A 28 16.28 3.29 7.44
N ASP A 29 17.34 4.10 7.43
CA ASP A 29 18.59 3.77 8.12
C ASP A 29 18.45 3.77 9.64
N GLU A 30 17.71 4.72 10.19
CA GLU A 30 17.41 4.74 11.62
C GLU A 30 16.57 3.52 12.03
N ILE A 31 15.59 3.12 11.23
CA ILE A 31 14.79 1.91 11.47
C ILE A 31 15.68 0.67 11.43
N ARG A 32 16.56 0.58 10.44
CA ARG A 32 17.52 -0.52 10.25
C ARG A 32 18.40 -0.70 11.49
N VAL A 33 19.04 0.38 11.94
CA VAL A 33 19.91 0.37 13.13
C VAL A 33 19.10 0.12 14.39
N LEU A 34 17.92 0.74 14.52
CA LEU A 34 17.09 0.64 15.70
C LEU A 34 16.58 -0.78 15.96
N LEU A 35 16.09 -1.44 14.91
CA LEU A 35 15.47 -2.76 14.99
C LEU A 35 16.44 -3.90 14.70
N GLU A 36 17.69 -3.58 14.33
CA GLU A 36 18.72 -4.57 14.01
C GLU A 36 18.28 -5.52 12.87
N VAL A 37 17.65 -4.95 11.84
CA VAL A 37 17.08 -5.69 10.70
C VAL A 37 17.84 -5.43 9.39
N SER A 38 17.54 -6.19 8.34
CA SER A 38 18.08 -5.94 7.01
C SER A 38 17.60 -4.60 6.43
N LEU A 39 18.33 -4.06 5.45
CA LEU A 39 17.92 -2.84 4.73
C LEU A 39 16.55 -3.01 4.07
N GLU A 40 16.30 -4.17 3.44
CA GLU A 40 15.02 -4.49 2.83
C GLU A 40 13.88 -4.47 3.86
N ARG A 41 14.06 -5.11 5.01
CA ARG A 41 13.04 -5.13 6.06
C ARG A 41 12.77 -3.73 6.60
N ALA A 42 13.82 -2.93 6.81
CA ALA A 42 13.68 -1.54 7.23
C ALA A 42 12.93 -0.69 6.18
N ARG A 43 13.20 -0.92 4.89
CA ARG A 43 12.50 -0.26 3.77
C ARG A 43 11.01 -0.61 3.76
N ASN A 44 10.66 -1.88 3.96
CA ASN A 44 9.27 -2.34 4.04
C ASN A 44 8.53 -1.66 5.20
N ILE A 45 9.15 -1.62 6.39
CA ILE A 45 8.56 -0.97 7.57
C ILE A 45 8.38 0.54 7.33
N HIS A 46 9.37 1.20 6.76
CA HIS A 46 9.30 2.62 6.41
C HIS A 46 8.16 2.91 5.42
N ALA A 47 8.10 2.17 4.31
CA ALA A 47 7.07 2.30 3.28
C ALA A 47 5.66 2.12 3.86
N ILE A 48 5.45 1.07 4.66
CA ILE A 48 4.16 0.81 5.33
C ILE A 48 3.77 1.98 6.26
N CYS A 49 4.74 2.60 6.95
CA CYS A 49 4.48 3.79 7.76
C CYS A 49 4.12 5.00 6.88
N GLU A 50 4.80 5.18 5.76
CA GLU A 50 4.60 6.30 4.84
C GLU A 50 3.22 6.25 4.19
N PHE A 51 2.80 5.12 3.62
CA PHE A 51 1.50 4.99 2.98
C PHE A 51 0.33 5.20 3.96
N GLN A 52 0.47 4.73 5.21
CA GLN A 52 -0.54 4.97 6.25
C GLN A 52 -0.63 6.43 6.73
N LYS A 53 0.23 7.34 6.25
CA LYS A 53 0.04 8.79 6.45
C LYS A 53 -1.06 9.35 5.55
N ILE A 54 -1.45 8.64 4.49
CA ILE A 54 -2.56 9.01 3.62
C ILE A 54 -3.86 8.64 4.33
N PRO A 55 -4.83 9.57 4.49
CA PRO A 55 -6.10 9.24 5.10
C PRO A 55 -6.81 8.10 4.35
N SER A 56 -7.53 7.27 5.10
CA SER A 56 -8.22 6.07 4.59
C SER A 56 -7.34 4.92 4.07
N VAL A 57 -6.01 5.07 4.05
CA VAL A 57 -5.08 3.97 3.76
C VAL A 57 -4.72 3.22 5.04
N GLY A 58 -5.15 1.95 5.11
CA GLY A 58 -4.84 1.04 6.21
C GLY A 58 -3.60 0.18 5.95
N ILE A 59 -3.21 -0.60 6.96
CA ILE A 59 -2.03 -1.47 6.89
C ILE A 59 -2.11 -2.50 5.76
N ARG A 60 -3.30 -3.08 5.49
CA ARG A 60 -3.47 -4.11 4.46
C ARG A 60 -3.04 -3.58 3.09
N PHE A 61 -3.65 -2.48 2.65
CA PHE A 61 -3.31 -1.86 1.38
C PHE A 61 -1.87 -1.31 1.34
N ALA A 62 -1.37 -0.79 2.47
CA ALA A 62 0.03 -0.38 2.56
C ALA A 62 1.01 -1.55 2.38
N THR A 63 0.68 -2.73 2.90
CA THR A 63 1.44 -3.97 2.67
C THR A 63 1.31 -4.42 1.22
N ASP A 64 0.11 -4.36 0.62
CA ASP A 64 -0.11 -4.71 -0.80
C ASP A 64 0.79 -3.88 -1.74
N LEU A 65 0.96 -2.57 -1.46
CA LEU A 65 1.87 -1.70 -2.21
C LEU A 65 3.33 -2.16 -2.09
N VAL A 66 3.78 -2.50 -0.88
CA VAL A 66 5.13 -3.02 -0.65
C VAL A 66 5.33 -4.37 -1.34
N GLU A 67 4.33 -5.24 -1.32
CA GLU A 67 4.37 -6.50 -2.07
C GLU A 67 4.48 -6.26 -3.58
N LEU A 68 3.85 -5.22 -4.11
CA LEU A 68 4.02 -4.78 -5.51
C LEU A 68 5.40 -4.17 -5.81
N GLY A 69 6.30 -4.07 -4.83
CA GLY A 69 7.62 -3.47 -4.98
C GLY A 69 7.60 -1.94 -4.95
N ILE A 70 6.56 -1.34 -4.38
CA ILE A 70 6.39 0.11 -4.25
C ILE A 70 6.77 0.48 -2.81
N TYR A 71 7.84 1.25 -2.63
CA TYR A 71 8.42 1.51 -1.31
C TYR A 71 8.34 2.99 -0.88
N SER A 72 7.79 3.86 -1.73
CA SER A 72 7.64 5.28 -1.47
C SER A 72 6.52 5.88 -2.33
N LEU A 73 6.11 7.12 -2.00
CA LEU A 73 5.20 7.88 -2.86
C LEU A 73 5.84 8.25 -4.19
N ASP A 74 7.15 8.46 -4.24
CA ASP A 74 7.84 8.79 -5.49
C ASP A 74 7.77 7.63 -6.50
N ASP A 75 7.76 6.38 -6.03
CA ASP A 75 7.61 5.20 -6.90
C ASP A 75 6.25 5.17 -7.64
N LEU A 76 5.25 5.92 -7.15
CA LEU A 76 3.90 6.00 -7.72
C LEU A 76 3.72 7.15 -8.74
N LYS A 77 4.63 8.12 -8.78
CA LYS A 77 4.50 9.28 -9.68
C LYS A 77 4.52 8.83 -11.14
N GLY A 78 3.53 9.29 -11.92
CA GLY A 78 3.39 8.95 -13.33
C GLY A 78 2.96 7.51 -13.61
N ARG A 79 2.59 6.74 -12.58
CA ARG A 79 1.97 5.41 -12.78
C ARG A 79 0.47 5.54 -12.99
N ASP A 80 -0.09 4.67 -13.82
CA ASP A 80 -1.53 4.56 -13.98
C ASP A 80 -2.14 3.64 -12.89
N ALA A 81 -3.17 4.13 -12.21
CA ALA A 81 -3.81 3.40 -11.12
C ALA A 81 -4.56 2.14 -11.58
N SER A 82 -5.08 2.14 -12.81
CA SER A 82 -5.75 0.96 -13.38
C SER A 82 -4.73 -0.13 -13.74
N ASP A 83 -3.55 0.25 -14.22
CA ASP A 83 -2.44 -0.68 -14.46
C ASP A 83 -1.87 -1.26 -13.17
N LEU A 84 -1.79 -0.46 -12.10
CA LEU A 84 -1.41 -0.94 -10.77
C LEU A 84 -2.38 -2.01 -10.26
N LEU A 85 -3.70 -1.81 -10.41
CA LEU A 85 -4.69 -2.84 -10.08
C LEU A 85 -4.47 -4.10 -10.93
N ASN A 86 -4.31 -3.95 -12.25
CA ASN A 86 -4.13 -5.08 -13.15
C ASN A 86 -2.89 -5.91 -12.75
N ALA A 87 -1.77 -5.24 -12.43
CA ALA A 87 -0.55 -5.89 -11.95
C ALA A 87 -0.76 -6.58 -10.60
N PHE A 88 -1.54 -5.98 -9.71
CA PHE A 88 -1.89 -6.57 -8.42
C PHE A 88 -2.71 -7.84 -8.57
N GLU A 89 -3.79 -7.81 -9.34
CA GLU A 89 -4.62 -8.99 -9.58
C GLU A 89 -3.82 -10.12 -10.25
N LEU A 90 -2.94 -9.79 -11.21
CA LEU A 90 -2.04 -10.76 -11.83
C LEU A 90 -1.10 -11.40 -10.81
N LYS A 91 -0.53 -10.60 -9.89
CA LYS A 91 0.34 -11.11 -8.83
C LYS A 91 -0.40 -12.01 -7.85
N GLN A 92 -1.64 -11.68 -7.54
CA GLN A 92 -2.50 -12.45 -6.63
C GLN A 92 -3.05 -13.73 -7.30
N GLY A 93 -3.21 -13.73 -8.62
CA GLY A 93 -3.78 -14.85 -9.39
C GLY A 93 -5.31 -14.90 -9.37
N PHE A 94 -5.96 -13.86 -8.83
CA PHE A 94 -7.41 -13.70 -8.75
C PHE A 94 -7.78 -12.23 -8.87
N TRP A 95 -9.01 -11.95 -9.30
CA TRP A 95 -9.51 -10.57 -9.36
C TRP A 95 -10.06 -10.13 -8.00
N ILE A 96 -9.87 -8.87 -7.67
CA ILE A 96 -10.16 -8.28 -6.36
C ILE A 96 -11.35 -7.34 -6.46
N ASP A 97 -11.98 -7.05 -5.32
CA ASP A 97 -13.04 -6.06 -5.25
C ASP A 97 -12.64 -4.75 -5.96
N PRO A 98 -13.44 -4.26 -6.93
CA PRO A 98 -13.10 -3.07 -7.70
C PRO A 98 -12.85 -1.80 -6.88
N CYS A 99 -13.30 -1.70 -5.63
CA CYS A 99 -13.00 -0.56 -4.76
C CYS A 99 -11.51 -0.46 -4.40
N VAL A 100 -10.73 -1.52 -4.57
CA VAL A 100 -9.27 -1.46 -4.36
C VAL A 100 -8.60 -0.56 -5.39
N GLU A 101 -9.13 -0.46 -6.61
CA GLU A 101 -8.64 0.51 -7.60
C GLU A 101 -8.85 1.95 -7.15
N ASP A 102 -9.90 2.24 -6.38
CA ASP A 102 -10.12 3.57 -5.81
C ASP A 102 -9.00 3.95 -4.84
N GLN A 103 -8.43 2.96 -4.12
CA GLN A 103 -7.25 3.17 -3.26
C GLN A 103 -5.98 3.40 -4.07
N PHE A 104 -5.78 2.67 -5.19
CA PHE A 104 -4.66 2.94 -6.11
C PHE A 104 -4.73 4.35 -6.70
N ARG A 105 -5.93 4.80 -7.11
CA ARG A 105 -6.15 6.17 -7.60
C ARG A 105 -5.81 7.22 -6.55
N LEU A 106 -6.22 7.00 -5.30
CA LEU A 106 -5.88 7.89 -4.19
C LEU A 106 -4.37 8.02 -3.98
N VAL A 107 -3.62 6.91 -3.95
CA VAL A 107 -2.19 6.97 -3.64
C VAL A 107 -1.37 7.56 -4.79
N VAL A 108 -1.75 7.30 -6.06
CA VAL A 108 -1.17 7.96 -7.23
C VAL A 108 -1.46 9.46 -7.19
N TYR A 109 -2.72 9.85 -6.98
CA TYR A 109 -3.11 11.26 -6.87
C TYR A 109 -2.34 11.97 -5.74
N THR A 110 -2.20 11.33 -4.59
CA THR A 110 -1.46 11.89 -3.44
C THR A 110 0.02 12.03 -3.76
N ALA A 111 0.61 11.07 -4.49
CA ALA A 111 2.01 11.12 -4.91
C ALA A 111 2.27 12.27 -5.91
N GLU A 112 1.35 12.53 -6.82
CA GLU A 112 1.46 13.58 -7.83
C GLU A 112 1.22 14.98 -7.26
N THR A 113 0.21 15.12 -6.41
CA THR A 113 -0.27 16.44 -5.96
C THR A 113 0.16 16.81 -4.54
N GLY A 114 0.51 15.83 -3.72
CA GLY A 114 0.70 16.00 -2.28
C GLY A 114 -0.59 16.23 -1.49
N ASP A 115 -1.77 16.22 -2.13
CA ASP A 115 -3.06 16.45 -1.48
C ASP A 115 -3.48 15.23 -0.64
N LYS A 116 -3.70 15.47 0.66
CA LYS A 116 -4.13 14.48 1.64
C LYS A 116 -5.55 14.72 2.14
N THR A 117 -6.32 15.60 1.50
CA THR A 117 -7.70 15.90 1.87
C THR A 117 -8.68 14.87 1.30
N LYS A 118 -8.28 14.20 0.22
CA LYS A 118 -9.07 13.16 -0.45
C LYS A 118 -9.07 11.83 0.31
N LYS A 119 -10.13 11.06 0.09
CA LYS A 119 -10.29 9.68 0.55
C LYS A 119 -10.54 8.79 -0.66
N TRP A 120 -10.31 7.48 -0.53
CA TRP A 120 -10.35 6.59 -1.70
C TRP A 120 -11.71 6.64 -2.41
N TRP A 121 -12.81 6.73 -1.67
CA TRP A 121 -14.15 6.74 -2.27
C TRP A 121 -14.46 8.00 -3.11
N ASP A 122 -13.68 9.07 -2.97
CA ASP A 122 -13.80 10.26 -3.83
C ASP A 122 -13.49 9.92 -5.31
N PHE A 123 -12.76 8.83 -5.56
CA PHE A 123 -12.38 8.34 -6.90
C PHE A 123 -13.37 7.33 -7.50
N THR A 124 -14.40 6.91 -6.75
CA THR A 124 -15.37 5.88 -7.18
C THR A 124 -16.06 6.25 -8.49
N ALA A 125 -16.50 7.51 -8.62
CA ALA A 125 -17.23 7.97 -9.81
C ALA A 125 -16.31 8.00 -11.05
N GLU A 126 -15.05 8.39 -10.86
CA GLU A 126 -14.03 8.40 -11.91
C GLU A 126 -13.71 6.98 -12.38
N ARG A 127 -13.43 6.07 -11.45
CA ARG A 127 -13.18 4.66 -11.76
C ARG A 127 -14.34 4.04 -12.53
N LYS A 128 -15.58 4.25 -12.09
CA LYS A 128 -16.77 3.69 -12.76
C LYS A 128 -16.87 4.18 -14.21
N ARG A 129 -16.65 5.48 -14.46
CA ARG A 129 -16.61 6.03 -15.83
C ARG A 129 -15.49 5.41 -16.66
N PHE A 130 -14.29 5.27 -16.10
CA PHE A 130 -13.16 4.65 -16.76
C PHE A 130 -13.46 3.19 -17.14
N ARG A 131 -13.91 2.37 -16.18
CA ARG A 131 -14.21 0.95 -16.43
C ARG A 131 -15.42 0.72 -17.32
N MET A 132 -16.39 1.63 -17.37
CA MET A 132 -17.48 1.57 -18.35
C MET A 132 -16.96 1.76 -19.78
N LYS A 133 -15.97 2.63 -19.98
CA LYS A 133 -15.41 2.93 -21.29
C LYS A 133 -14.36 1.92 -21.75
N HIS A 134 -13.50 1.48 -20.83
CA HIS A 134 -12.31 0.69 -21.16
C HIS A 134 -12.38 -0.78 -20.72
N GLY A 135 -13.31 -1.12 -19.82
CA GLY A 135 -13.39 -2.46 -19.24
C GLY A 135 -12.17 -2.84 -18.41
N TYR A 136 -12.00 -4.15 -18.26
CA TYR A 136 -10.80 -4.77 -17.68
C TYR A 136 -9.97 -5.44 -18.78
N PRO A 137 -8.64 -5.57 -18.62
CA PRO A 137 -7.82 -6.24 -19.61
C PRO A 137 -8.21 -7.71 -19.76
N SER A 138 -7.98 -8.28 -20.95
CA SER A 138 -8.23 -9.71 -21.22
C SER A 138 -7.36 -10.65 -20.37
N SER A 139 -6.24 -10.15 -19.85
CA SER A 139 -5.33 -10.87 -18.96
C SER A 139 -5.81 -10.95 -17.51
N ARG A 140 -6.92 -10.28 -17.15
CA ARG A 140 -7.44 -10.29 -15.78
C ARG A 140 -7.74 -11.74 -15.34
N PRO A 141 -7.32 -12.14 -14.13
CA PRO A 141 -7.65 -13.48 -13.62
C PRO A 141 -9.16 -13.75 -13.60
N LYS A 142 -9.54 -15.01 -13.80
CA LYS A 142 -10.96 -15.41 -13.83
C LYS A 142 -11.55 -15.66 -12.45
N LYS A 143 -10.76 -16.21 -11.53
CA LYS A 143 -11.19 -16.55 -10.17
C LYS A 143 -11.36 -15.27 -9.34
N ALA A 144 -12.44 -15.16 -8.60
CA ALA A 144 -12.66 -14.06 -7.68
C ALA A 144 -11.93 -14.26 -6.34
N TRP A 145 -11.57 -13.16 -5.68
CA TRP A 145 -10.93 -13.17 -4.36
C TRP A 145 -11.72 -13.94 -3.29
N HIS A 146 -13.06 -13.96 -3.36
CA HIS A 146 -13.91 -14.65 -2.39
C HIS A 146 -14.09 -16.15 -2.66
N GLU A 147 -13.55 -16.67 -3.76
CA GLU A 147 -13.57 -18.11 -4.09
C GLU A 147 -12.34 -18.85 -3.53
N LEU A 148 -11.46 -18.16 -2.80
CA LEU A 148 -10.25 -18.73 -2.21
C LEU A 148 -10.49 -19.38 -0.84
N ASP A 149 -11.59 -19.01 -0.19
CA ASP A 149 -11.99 -19.54 1.13
C ASP A 149 -12.80 -20.86 1.02
N SER A 150 -12.65 -21.58 -0.09
CA SER A 150 -13.35 -22.85 -0.39
C SER A 150 -12.39 -24.03 -0.40
#